data_AF-A0A182TSD2-F1
#
_entry.id   AF-A0A182TSD2-F1
#
_cell.length_a   1.000
_cell.length_b   1.000
_cell.length_c   1.000
_cell.angle_alpha   90.00
_cell.angle_beta   90.00
_cell.angle_gamma   90.00
#
_symmetry.space_group_name_H-M   'P 1'
#
loop_
_entity.id
_entity.type
_entity.pdbx_description
1 polymer ?
#
loop_
_entity_poly.entity_id
_entity_poly.type
_entity_poly.pdbx_seq_one_letter_code
_entity_poly.pdbx_strand_id
1 'polypeptide(L)'
;MRAIMPTSGETLRAWLLSALVVHGAVAGNPDAKRLYDDLLSNYNKLVRPVVNTSDVLRVCIKLKLSQLIDVNLKNQIMTTNLWVEQSWYDYKLRWEPKEYGGVQMLHVPSDHIWRPDIVLYNKNEKFYTCCDEPYLDITFNITMRRKTLFYTVNIIIPCMGISFLTVLTFYLPSDSGEKVTLSISILISLHVFFLLVVEIIPPTSLVVPLLGKYLIFAMILVSIRLFTTIPVYEAATVHRKPQYYATFP
;
A
#
# COMPACT_ATOMS: atom_id res chain seq x y z
N MET A 1 15.79 -35.17 -57.07
CA MET A 1 16.26 -35.17 -55.66
C MET A 1 15.29 -36.00 -54.84
N ARG A 2 15.60 -37.27 -54.55
CA ARG A 2 14.78 -38.14 -53.69
C ARG A 2 15.32 -38.06 -52.28
N ALA A 3 14.53 -37.50 -51.36
CA ALA A 3 14.78 -37.58 -49.94
C ALA A 3 14.61 -39.03 -49.49
N ILE A 4 15.66 -39.62 -48.94
CA ILE A 4 15.64 -40.96 -48.35
C ILE A 4 14.91 -40.83 -47.01
N MET A 5 13.73 -41.43 -46.88
CA MET A 5 13.04 -41.53 -45.58
C MET A 5 13.81 -42.51 -44.68
N PRO A 6 14.11 -42.14 -43.42
CA PRO A 6 14.82 -43.03 -42.51
C PRO A 6 13.95 -44.24 -42.14
N THR A 7 14.59 -45.39 -41.97
CA THR A 7 13.90 -46.64 -41.62
C THR A 7 13.48 -46.63 -40.13
N SER A 8 12.39 -47.30 -39.78
CA SER A 8 11.82 -47.37 -38.41
C SER A 8 12.83 -47.72 -37.30
N GLY A 9 13.87 -48.52 -37.62
CA GLY A 9 14.93 -48.87 -36.69
C GLY A 9 15.93 -47.74 -36.41
N GLU A 10 16.15 -46.83 -37.35
CA GLU A 10 17.09 -45.70 -37.20
C GLU A 10 16.49 -44.58 -36.37
N THR A 11 15.18 -44.35 -36.49
CA THR A 11 14.47 -43.39 -35.64
C THR A 11 14.40 -43.86 -34.19
N LEU A 12 14.14 -45.15 -33.94
CA LEU A 12 14.21 -45.74 -32.60
C LEU A 12 15.59 -45.63 -31.97
N ARG A 13 16.66 -45.88 -32.74
CA ARG A 13 18.04 -45.68 -32.28
C ARG A 13 18.34 -44.22 -31.97
N ALA A 14 17.88 -43.28 -32.80
CA ALA A 14 18.05 -41.85 -32.54
C ALA A 14 17.31 -41.40 -31.26
N TRP A 15 16.10 -41.92 -31.00
CA TRP A 15 15.35 -41.65 -29.76
C TRP A 15 15.99 -42.29 -28.53
N LEU A 16 16.54 -43.49 -28.64
CA LEU A 16 17.24 -44.16 -27.53
C LEU A 16 18.56 -43.46 -27.21
N LEU A 17 19.33 -43.05 -28.24
CA LEU A 17 20.56 -42.30 -28.06
C LEU A 17 20.30 -40.90 -27.50
N SER A 18 19.25 -40.21 -27.95
CA SER A 18 18.86 -38.92 -27.38
C SER A 18 18.38 -39.06 -25.93
N ALA A 19 17.61 -40.10 -25.60
CA ALA A 19 17.20 -40.39 -24.22
C ALA A 19 18.39 -40.71 -23.30
N LEU A 20 19.39 -41.45 -23.77
CA LEU A 20 20.62 -41.77 -23.03
C LEU A 20 21.50 -40.54 -22.80
N VAL A 21 21.64 -39.68 -23.83
CA VAL A 21 22.37 -38.41 -23.73
C VAL A 21 21.67 -37.45 -22.77
N VAL A 22 20.33 -37.40 -22.79
CA VAL A 22 19.54 -36.59 -21.85
C VAL A 22 19.67 -37.13 -20.42
N HIS A 23 19.70 -38.45 -20.20
CA HIS A 23 19.92 -39.02 -18.86
C HIS A 23 21.35 -38.80 -18.34
N GLY A 24 22.36 -38.81 -19.21
CA GLY A 24 23.74 -38.50 -18.82
C GLY A 24 23.96 -37.03 -18.43
N ALA A 25 23.11 -36.12 -18.91
CA ALA A 25 23.22 -34.69 -18.68
C ALA A 25 22.51 -34.17 -17.42
N VAL A 26 21.80 -35.04 -16.67
CA VAL A 26 21.10 -34.67 -15.42
C VAL A 26 21.82 -35.28 -14.21
N ALA A 27 23.14 -35.13 -14.16
CA ALA A 27 23.91 -35.37 -12.93
C ALA A 27 24.27 -34.01 -12.33
N GLY A 28 23.69 -33.68 -11.18
CA GLY A 28 24.12 -32.51 -10.41
C GLY A 28 25.61 -32.63 -10.05
N ASN A 29 26.29 -31.49 -9.86
CA ASN A 29 27.72 -31.49 -9.58
C ASN A 29 28.03 -32.33 -8.31
N PRO A 30 28.71 -33.49 -8.44
CA PRO A 30 28.95 -34.41 -7.33
C PRO A 30 29.88 -33.78 -6.27
N ASP A 31 30.79 -32.90 -6.68
CA ASP A 31 31.68 -32.18 -5.77
C ASP A 31 30.91 -31.17 -4.91
N ALA A 32 29.89 -30.51 -5.49
CA ALA A 32 29.03 -29.59 -4.74
C ALA A 32 28.15 -30.34 -3.72
N LYS A 33 27.71 -31.56 -4.06
CA LYS A 33 27.00 -32.43 -3.11
C LYS A 33 27.90 -32.87 -1.96
N ARG A 34 29.11 -33.35 -2.26
CA ARG A 34 30.10 -33.71 -1.24
C ARG A 34 30.39 -32.54 -0.31
N LEU A 35 30.63 -31.35 -0.88
CA LEU A 35 30.86 -30.13 -0.12
C LEU A 35 29.70 -29.80 0.82
N TYR A 36 28.46 -29.90 0.33
CA TYR A 36 27.26 -29.67 1.12
C TYR A 36 27.18 -30.62 2.32
N ASP A 37 27.37 -31.93 2.09
CA ASP A 37 27.29 -32.95 3.14
C ASP A 37 28.41 -32.77 4.18
N ASP A 38 29.64 -32.47 3.74
CA ASP A 38 30.78 -32.20 4.62
C ASP A 38 30.54 -30.99 5.53
N LEU A 39 30.14 -29.85 4.96
CA LEU A 39 29.93 -28.60 5.70
C LEU A 39 28.79 -28.69 6.72
N LEU A 40 27.70 -29.39 6.38
CA LEU A 40 26.48 -29.39 7.21
C LEU A 40 26.40 -30.56 8.19
N SER A 41 27.21 -31.60 8.03
CA SER A 41 27.23 -32.78 8.93
C SER A 41 27.34 -32.43 10.42
N ASN A 42 28.12 -31.40 10.76
CA ASN A 42 28.36 -30.95 12.14
C ASN A 42 27.98 -29.47 12.36
N TYR A 43 27.14 -28.92 11.49
CA TYR A 43 26.71 -27.53 11.59
C TYR A 43 25.51 -27.40 12.54
N ASN A 44 25.66 -26.62 13.61
CA ASN A 44 24.56 -26.31 14.51
C ASN A 44 23.95 -24.95 14.19
N LYS A 45 22.78 -24.95 13.55
CA LYS A 45 22.05 -23.74 13.15
C LYS A 45 21.51 -22.89 14.30
N LEU A 46 21.45 -23.43 15.53
CA LEU A 46 20.95 -22.69 16.70
C LEU A 46 22.02 -21.78 17.30
N VAL A 47 23.28 -21.97 16.93
CA VAL A 47 24.41 -21.25 17.51
C VAL A 47 24.89 -20.20 16.52
N ARG A 48 25.00 -18.94 16.99
CA ARG A 48 25.55 -17.82 16.21
C ARG A 48 26.97 -18.16 15.73
N PRO A 49 27.29 -17.96 14.43
CA PRO A 49 28.58 -18.31 13.86
C PRO A 49 29.67 -17.28 14.18
N VAL A 50 30.15 -17.29 15.43
CA VAL A 50 31.30 -16.50 15.88
C VAL A 50 32.44 -17.40 16.35
N VAL A 51 33.68 -16.98 16.12
CA VAL A 51 34.87 -17.75 16.54
C VAL A 51 35.02 -17.66 18.06
N ASN A 52 34.95 -16.44 18.60
CA ASN A 52 34.90 -16.19 20.02
C ASN A 52 33.49 -15.76 20.45
N THR A 53 33.03 -16.17 21.62
CA THR A 53 31.70 -15.80 22.15
C THR A 53 31.57 -14.30 22.41
N SER A 54 32.70 -13.64 22.64
CA SER A 54 32.80 -12.20 22.88
C SER A 54 32.70 -11.36 21.59
N ASP A 55 32.86 -11.97 20.42
CA ASP A 55 32.86 -11.24 19.15
C ASP A 55 31.45 -10.91 18.68
N VAL A 56 31.33 -9.77 18.01
CA VAL A 56 30.08 -9.33 17.37
C VAL A 56 30.01 -9.84 15.92
N LEU A 57 28.88 -10.45 15.56
CA LEU A 57 28.59 -10.80 14.18
C LEU A 57 27.97 -9.61 13.47
N ARG A 58 28.61 -9.12 12.40
CA ARG A 58 28.07 -8.04 11.58
C ARG A 58 27.12 -8.61 10.53
N VAL A 59 25.86 -8.18 10.58
CA VAL A 59 24.85 -8.51 9.57
C VAL A 59 24.53 -7.24 8.78
N CYS A 60 24.75 -7.28 7.48
CA CYS A 60 24.38 -6.24 6.54
C CYS A 60 22.97 -6.50 6.03
N ILE A 61 22.06 -5.56 6.27
CA ILE A 61 20.67 -5.63 5.81
C ILE A 61 20.48 -4.55 4.74
N LYS A 62 19.94 -4.94 3.60
CA LYS A 62 19.50 -4.02 2.54
C LYS A 62 18.02 -4.22 2.30
N LEU A 63 17.29 -3.11 2.24
CA LEU A 63 15.87 -3.09 1.91
C LEU A 63 15.72 -2.61 0.47
N LYS A 64 15.04 -3.39 -0.37
CA LYS A 64 14.64 -2.96 -1.72
C LYS A 64 13.12 -2.94 -1.78
N LEU A 65 12.54 -1.76 -2.03
CA LEU A 65 11.11 -1.63 -2.26
C LEU A 65 10.77 -2.19 -3.64
N SER A 66 9.99 -3.26 -3.67
CA SER A 66 9.50 -3.86 -4.92
C SER A 66 8.31 -3.05 -5.45
N GLN A 67 7.27 -2.93 -4.63
CA GLN A 67 6.07 -2.18 -4.96
C GLN A 67 5.35 -1.69 -3.70
N LEU A 68 4.70 -0.54 -3.85
CA LEU A 68 3.67 -0.05 -2.93
C LEU A 68 2.32 -0.55 -3.44
N ILE A 69 1.69 -1.47 -2.69
CA ILE A 69 0.42 -2.06 -3.08
C ILE A 69 -0.71 -1.08 -2.79
N ASP A 70 -0.81 -0.66 -1.53
CA ASP A 70 -1.85 0.26 -1.09
C ASP A 70 -1.44 1.00 0.19
N VAL A 71 -2.02 2.18 0.38
CA VAL A 71 -1.94 2.96 1.61
C VAL A 71 -3.36 3.27 2.05
N ASN A 72 -3.85 2.50 3.01
CA ASN A 72 -5.15 2.73 3.61
C ASN A 72 -5.02 3.83 4.66
N LEU A 73 -5.42 5.04 4.27
CA LEU A 73 -5.36 6.20 5.15
C LEU A 73 -6.29 6.05 6.36
N LYS A 74 -7.48 5.45 6.21
CA LYS A 74 -8.48 5.29 7.28
C LYS A 74 -7.99 4.34 8.37
N ASN A 75 -7.47 3.19 7.98
CA ASN A 75 -6.97 2.17 8.89
C ASN A 75 -5.51 2.42 9.30
N GLN A 76 -4.85 3.42 8.72
CA GLN A 76 -3.44 3.75 8.95
C GLN A 76 -2.49 2.58 8.65
N ILE A 77 -2.80 1.81 7.60
CA ILE A 77 -2.02 0.64 7.17
C ILE A 77 -1.39 0.92 5.82
N MET A 78 -0.09 0.66 5.72
CA MET A 78 0.68 0.70 4.48
C MET A 78 1.09 -0.71 4.10
N THR A 79 0.71 -1.15 2.91
CA THR A 79 1.01 -2.48 2.38
C THR A 79 2.06 -2.37 1.29
N THR A 80 3.23 -2.95 1.52
CA THR A 80 4.37 -2.93 0.60
C THR A 80 4.94 -4.32 0.41
N ASN A 81 5.40 -4.62 -0.81
CA ASN A 81 6.30 -5.74 -1.04
C ASN A 81 7.73 -5.24 -0.96
N LEU A 82 8.47 -5.80 -0.01
CA LEU A 82 9.87 -5.47 0.26
C LEU A 82 10.71 -6.71 0.03
N TRP A 83 11.86 -6.54 -0.60
CA TRP A 83 12.93 -7.53 -0.61
C TRP A 83 13.91 -7.19 0.49
N VAL A 84 14.06 -8.11 1.44
CA VAL A 84 15.05 -8.01 2.51
C VAL A 84 16.26 -8.85 2.11
N GLU A 85 17.34 -8.18 1.71
CA GLU A 85 18.62 -8.81 1.40
C GLU A 85 19.49 -8.79 2.65
N GLN A 86 19.89 -9.96 3.12
CA GLN A 86 20.72 -10.14 4.31
C GLN A 86 22.07 -10.71 3.89
N SER A 87 23.14 -10.17 4.44
CA SER A 87 24.50 -10.65 4.19
C SER A 87 25.27 -10.68 5.49
N TRP A 88 25.84 -11.84 5.80
CA TRP A 88 26.69 -12.06 6.97
C TRP A 88 27.83 -13.01 6.60
N TYR A 89 28.81 -13.11 7.48
CA TYR A 89 29.96 -13.98 7.31
C TYR A 89 29.92 -15.11 8.33
N ASP A 90 29.93 -16.35 7.86
CA ASP A 90 29.98 -17.55 8.70
C ASP A 90 31.38 -18.17 8.61
N TYR A 91 32.00 -18.48 9.76
CA TYR A 91 33.32 -19.09 9.76
C TYR A 91 33.34 -20.60 9.49
N LYS A 92 32.22 -21.28 9.75
CA LYS A 92 32.09 -22.74 9.56
C LYS A 92 31.75 -23.10 8.11
N LEU A 93 31.14 -22.17 7.37
CA LEU A 93 30.77 -22.36 5.96
C LEU A 93 31.86 -21.84 5.02
N ARG A 94 33.10 -22.29 5.23
CA ARG A 94 34.26 -21.94 4.39
C ARG A 94 34.90 -23.21 3.87
N TRP A 95 35.39 -23.16 2.64
CA TRP A 95 36.07 -24.27 1.99
C TRP A 95 37.10 -23.73 0.99
N GLU A 96 38.04 -24.58 0.61
CA GLU A 96 38.99 -24.29 -0.47
C GLU A 96 38.42 -24.82 -1.80
N PRO A 97 38.14 -23.97 -2.81
CA PRO A 97 37.54 -24.42 -4.06
C PRO A 97 38.32 -25.54 -4.76
N LYS A 98 39.65 -25.57 -4.61
CA LYS A 98 40.52 -26.58 -5.23
C LYS A 98 40.23 -28.01 -4.77
N GLU A 99 39.77 -28.19 -3.54
CA GLU A 99 39.47 -29.50 -2.96
C GLU A 99 38.11 -30.05 -3.41
N TYR A 100 37.25 -29.19 -3.93
CA TYR A 100 35.86 -29.51 -4.30
C TYR A 100 35.57 -29.14 -5.76
N GLY A 101 36.48 -29.49 -6.68
CA GLY A 101 36.24 -29.35 -8.12
C GLY A 101 36.09 -27.90 -8.62
N GLY A 102 36.59 -26.92 -7.87
CA GLY A 102 36.51 -25.50 -8.20
C GLY A 102 35.20 -24.81 -7.82
N VAL A 103 34.36 -25.43 -6.98
CA VAL A 103 33.09 -24.83 -6.55
C VAL A 103 33.34 -23.56 -5.73
N GLN A 104 32.87 -22.41 -6.21
CA GLN A 104 33.00 -21.11 -5.53
C GLN A 104 31.70 -20.64 -4.85
N MET A 105 30.56 -21.18 -5.27
CA MET A 105 29.25 -20.80 -4.77
C MET A 105 28.43 -22.05 -4.51
N LEU A 106 27.85 -22.13 -3.32
CA LEU A 106 26.96 -23.21 -2.90
C LEU A 106 25.62 -22.62 -2.50
N HIS A 107 24.54 -23.17 -3.06
CA HIS A 107 23.17 -22.79 -2.68
C HIS A 107 22.66 -23.75 -1.61
N VAL A 108 22.31 -23.21 -0.44
CA VAL A 108 21.85 -23.98 0.72
C VAL A 108 20.48 -23.45 1.15
N PRO A 109 19.50 -24.32 1.45
CA PRO A 109 18.23 -23.90 2.05
C PRO A 109 18.45 -23.17 3.37
N SER A 110 17.69 -22.09 3.60
CA SER A 110 17.88 -21.28 4.80
C SER A 110 17.58 -22.01 6.11
N ASP A 111 16.82 -23.11 6.06
CA ASP A 111 16.39 -23.85 7.25
C ASP A 111 17.48 -24.74 7.85
N HIS A 112 18.59 -24.92 7.10
CA HIS A 112 19.74 -25.73 7.50
C HIS A 112 20.91 -24.89 8.03
N ILE A 113 20.87 -23.57 7.86
CA ILE A 113 21.93 -22.65 8.29
C ILE A 113 21.42 -21.69 9.36
N TRP A 114 22.34 -21.11 10.14
CA TRP A 114 21.99 -20.03 11.05
C TRP A 114 21.62 -18.79 10.22
N ARG A 115 20.55 -18.10 10.61
CA ARG A 115 20.11 -16.82 10.04
C ARG A 115 19.68 -15.91 11.18
N PRO A 116 19.97 -14.60 11.13
CA PRO A 116 19.47 -13.68 12.13
C PRO A 116 17.94 -13.54 12.03
N ASP A 117 17.28 -13.57 13.19
CA ASP A 117 15.85 -13.31 13.28
C ASP A 117 15.59 -11.81 13.17
N ILE A 118 14.91 -11.40 12.10
CA ILE A 118 14.54 -10.00 11.85
C ILE A 118 13.03 -9.88 11.94
N VAL A 119 12.59 -8.94 12.78
CA VAL A 119 11.17 -8.69 13.06
C VAL A 119 10.88 -7.22 12.81
N LEU A 120 9.82 -6.96 12.05
CA LEU A 120 9.36 -5.61 11.76
C LEU A 120 8.57 -5.08 12.97
N TYR A 121 8.99 -3.93 13.50
CA TYR A 121 8.27 -3.22 14.54
C TYR A 121 8.02 -1.76 14.14
N ASN A 122 6.82 -1.27 14.43
CA ASN A 122 6.37 0.08 14.10
C ASN A 122 6.61 1.10 15.23
N LYS A 123 7.43 0.77 16.24
CA LYS A 123 7.69 1.64 17.39
C LYS A 123 9.19 1.82 17.55
N ASN A 124 9.63 3.08 17.57
CA ASN A 124 11.02 3.49 17.45
C ASN A 124 11.89 3.32 18.71
N GLU A 125 11.36 2.79 19.82
CA GLU A 125 12.17 2.56 21.02
C GLU A 125 11.54 1.39 21.79
N LYS A 126 12.29 0.29 21.90
CA LYS A 126 11.96 -0.79 22.82
C LYS A 126 13.01 -0.90 23.90
N PHE A 127 12.67 -0.37 25.07
CA PHE A 127 13.17 -0.88 26.34
C PHE A 127 12.36 -2.14 26.64
N TYR A 128 12.97 -3.32 26.59
CA TYR A 128 12.31 -4.54 27.06
C TYR A 128 12.44 -4.60 28.57
N THR A 129 11.37 -4.96 29.29
CA THR A 129 11.36 -5.09 30.76
C THR A 129 12.42 -6.05 31.31
N CYS A 130 13.05 -6.86 30.46
CA CYS A 130 14.09 -7.80 30.85
C CYS A 130 15.52 -7.24 30.77
N CYS A 131 15.79 -6.12 30.08
CA CYS A 131 17.16 -5.62 29.86
C CYS A 131 17.22 -4.08 29.79
N ASP A 132 18.21 -3.48 30.48
CA ASP A 132 18.50 -2.03 30.46
C ASP A 132 19.27 -1.57 29.21
N GLU A 133 19.71 -2.49 28.36
CA GLU A 133 20.50 -2.19 27.16
C GLU A 133 19.62 -2.08 25.90
N PRO A 134 19.76 -0.99 25.12
CA PRO A 134 18.95 -0.77 23.93
C PRO A 134 19.27 -1.80 22.85
N TYR A 135 18.23 -2.40 22.27
CA TYR A 135 18.38 -3.27 21.11
C TYR A 135 18.68 -2.44 19.86
N LEU A 136 19.57 -2.95 19.01
CA LEU A 136 19.91 -2.34 17.72
C LEU A 136 18.69 -2.39 16.78
N ASP A 137 18.20 -1.23 16.36
CA ASP A 137 17.14 -1.10 15.36
C ASP A 137 17.65 -0.43 14.08
N ILE A 138 16.95 -0.70 12.97
CA ILE A 138 17.23 -0.09 11.67
C ILE A 138 15.95 0.56 11.18
N THR A 139 15.92 1.89 11.18
CA THR A 139 14.76 2.66 10.70
C THR A 139 14.92 3.05 9.24
N PHE A 140 13.96 2.67 8.39
CA PHE A 140 13.88 3.12 7.00
C PHE A 140 12.77 4.16 6.85
N ASN A 141 13.14 5.41 6.55
CA ASN A 141 12.17 6.49 6.35
C ASN A 141 11.72 6.55 4.89
N ILE A 142 10.43 6.30 4.64
CA ILE A 142 9.83 6.37 3.31
C ILE A 142 8.99 7.64 3.20
N THR A 143 9.46 8.63 2.44
CA THR A 143 8.70 9.86 2.17
C THR A 143 7.99 9.76 0.82
N MET A 144 6.65 9.79 0.83
CA MET A 144 5.83 9.72 -0.38
C MET A 144 5.01 11.00 -0.56
N ARG A 145 4.77 11.39 -1.82
CA ARG A 145 3.87 12.50 -2.17
C ARG A 145 2.65 11.98 -2.94
N ARG A 146 1.46 12.37 -2.48
CA ARG A 146 0.19 12.04 -3.14
C ARG A 146 0.09 12.73 -4.51
N LYS A 147 -0.31 11.98 -5.54
CA LYS A 147 -0.80 12.56 -6.80
C LYS A 147 -2.28 12.93 -6.64
N THR A 148 -2.59 14.22 -6.67
CA THR A 148 -3.90 14.76 -6.28
C THR A 148 -4.91 14.88 -7.43
N LEU A 149 -4.53 14.56 -8.67
CA LEU A 149 -5.36 14.83 -9.87
C LEU A 149 -6.76 14.22 -9.77
N PHE A 150 -6.88 12.95 -9.38
CA PHE A 150 -8.17 12.26 -9.23
C PHE A 150 -9.08 12.97 -8.22
N TYR A 151 -8.54 13.32 -7.05
CA TYR A 151 -9.27 14.03 -6.00
C TYR A 151 -9.62 15.47 -6.41
N THR A 152 -8.76 16.12 -7.19
CA THR A 152 -8.98 17.49 -7.67
C THR A 152 -10.17 17.52 -8.63
N VAL A 153 -10.19 16.62 -9.62
CA VAL A 153 -11.27 16.58 -10.61
C VAL A 153 -12.59 16.10 -10.01
N ASN A 154 -12.57 15.04 -9.19
CA ASN A 154 -13.80 14.39 -8.73
C ASN A 154 -14.36 14.95 -7.43
N ILE A 155 -13.56 15.65 -6.62
CA ILE A 155 -14.01 16.21 -5.34
C ILE A 155 -13.94 17.74 -5.37
N ILE A 156 -12.79 18.32 -5.74
CA ILE A 156 -12.60 19.77 -5.63
C ILE A 156 -13.45 20.54 -6.65
N ILE A 157 -13.45 20.15 -7.93
CA ILE A 157 -14.21 20.85 -8.98
C ILE A 157 -15.72 20.89 -8.69
N PRO A 158 -16.40 19.77 -8.33
CA PRO A 158 -17.81 19.80 -7.94
C PRO A 158 -18.09 20.70 -6.74
N CYS A 159 -17.22 20.68 -5.72
CA CYS A 159 -17.37 21.53 -4.53
C CYS A 159 -17.26 23.02 -4.87
N MET A 160 -16.33 23.41 -5.75
CA MET A 160 -16.21 24.77 -6.25
C MET A 160 -17.45 25.19 -7.06
N GLY A 161 -17.98 24.29 -7.91
CA GLY A 161 -19.20 24.53 -8.67
C GLY A 161 -20.43 24.74 -7.78
N ILE A 162 -20.62 23.89 -6.77
CA ILE A 162 -21.72 24.05 -5.80
C ILE A 162 -21.59 25.37 -5.03
N SER A 163 -20.38 25.75 -4.66
CA SER A 163 -20.12 27.02 -3.97
C SER A 163 -20.35 28.25 -4.84
N PHE A 164 -20.22 28.12 -6.16
CA PHE A 164 -20.64 29.16 -7.09
C PHE A 164 -22.17 29.23 -7.18
N LEU A 165 -22.84 28.07 -7.23
CA LEU A 165 -24.31 28.01 -7.22
C LEU A 165 -24.93 28.63 -5.96
N THR A 166 -24.31 28.48 -4.78
CA THR A 166 -24.79 29.12 -3.55
C THR A 166 -24.75 30.65 -3.59
N VAL A 167 -23.81 31.25 -4.34
CA VAL A 167 -23.78 32.71 -4.53
C VAL A 167 -24.84 33.12 -5.55
N LEU A 168 -25.03 32.32 -6.59
CA LEU A 168 -25.99 32.57 -7.67
C LEU A 168 -27.45 32.54 -7.16
N THR A 169 -27.74 31.77 -6.11
CA THR A 169 -29.07 31.78 -5.47
C THR A 169 -29.43 33.13 -4.81
N PHE A 170 -28.47 34.00 -4.48
CA PHE A 170 -28.77 35.36 -4.01
C PHE A 170 -29.31 36.26 -5.10
N TYR A 171 -28.86 36.04 -6.34
CA TYR A 171 -29.27 36.84 -7.48
C TYR A 171 -30.64 36.43 -8.02
N LEU A 172 -31.12 35.23 -7.68
CA LEU A 172 -32.43 34.76 -8.14
C LEU A 172 -33.58 35.44 -7.34
N PRO A 173 -34.59 36.02 -8.02
CA PRO A 173 -35.71 36.68 -7.36
C PRO A 173 -36.53 35.71 -6.51
N SER A 174 -37.00 36.19 -5.36
CA SER A 174 -37.64 35.36 -4.32
C SER A 174 -39.09 34.95 -4.63
N ASP A 175 -39.66 35.43 -5.73
CA ASP A 175 -41.05 35.14 -6.13
C ASP A 175 -41.25 33.72 -6.69
N SER A 176 -40.15 33.00 -6.96
CA SER A 176 -40.20 31.62 -7.43
C SER A 176 -39.97 30.64 -6.27
N GLY A 177 -40.90 29.70 -6.08
CA GLY A 177 -40.72 28.57 -5.15
C GLY A 177 -39.47 27.73 -5.46
N GLU A 178 -38.99 27.78 -6.71
CA GLU A 178 -37.76 27.11 -7.16
C GLU A 178 -36.50 27.56 -6.38
N LYS A 179 -36.48 28.79 -5.86
CA LYS A 179 -35.33 29.29 -5.07
C LYS A 179 -35.11 28.50 -3.79
N VAL A 180 -36.20 28.17 -3.09
CA VAL A 180 -36.16 27.41 -1.84
C VAL A 180 -35.77 25.96 -2.14
N THR A 181 -36.38 25.36 -3.16
CA THR A 181 -36.04 24.01 -3.64
C THR A 181 -34.56 23.89 -4.00
N LEU A 182 -34.03 24.82 -4.80
CA LEU A 182 -32.62 24.87 -5.18
C LEU A 182 -31.69 24.98 -3.96
N SER A 183 -32.06 25.80 -2.98
CA SER A 183 -31.26 25.99 -1.76
C SER A 183 -31.22 24.73 -0.88
N ILE A 184 -32.32 23.98 -0.79
CA ILE A 184 -32.40 22.69 -0.07
C ILE A 184 -31.57 21.62 -0.81
N SER A 185 -31.69 21.52 -2.13
CA SER A 185 -30.90 20.57 -2.94
C SER A 185 -29.40 20.81 -2.80
N ILE A 186 -28.96 22.07 -2.77
CA ILE A 186 -27.56 22.43 -2.54
C ILE A 186 -27.10 22.01 -1.14
N LEU A 187 -27.92 22.23 -0.10
CA LEU A 187 -27.58 21.81 1.27
C LEU A 187 -27.38 20.30 1.37
N ILE A 188 -28.30 19.51 0.81
CA ILE A 188 -28.22 18.05 0.79
C ILE A 188 -26.97 17.61 0.02
N SER A 189 -26.70 18.21 -1.14
CA SER A 189 -25.51 17.90 -1.93
C SER A 189 -24.22 18.17 -1.16
N LEU A 190 -24.10 19.32 -0.49
CA LEU A 190 -22.95 19.65 0.36
C LEU A 190 -22.77 18.66 1.51
N HIS A 191 -23.87 18.19 2.12
CA HIS A 191 -23.81 17.19 3.18
C HIS A 191 -23.30 15.83 2.66
N VAL A 192 -23.78 15.38 1.49
CA VAL A 192 -23.31 14.15 0.84
C VAL A 192 -21.81 14.23 0.52
N PHE A 193 -21.33 15.36 -0.04
CA PHE A 193 -19.91 15.56 -0.29
C PHE A 193 -19.08 15.61 1.00
N PHE A 194 -19.61 16.19 2.07
CA PHE A 194 -18.94 16.17 3.37
C PHE A 194 -18.81 14.75 3.93
N LEU A 195 -19.87 13.93 3.87
CA LEU A 195 -19.81 12.53 4.29
C LEU A 195 -18.77 11.74 3.50
N LEU A 196 -18.72 11.92 2.17
CA LEU A 196 -17.70 11.30 1.32
C LEU A 196 -16.29 11.70 1.76
N VAL A 197 -16.05 12.97 2.07
CA VAL A 197 -14.73 13.44 2.53
C VAL A 197 -14.35 12.82 3.88
N VAL A 198 -15.30 12.66 4.80
CA VAL A 198 -15.07 12.01 6.09
C VAL A 198 -14.80 10.51 5.94
N GLU A 199 -15.37 9.84 4.94
CA GLU A 199 -15.08 8.42 4.69
C GLU A 199 -13.67 8.16 4.14
N ILE A 200 -13.14 9.08 3.32
CA ILE A 200 -11.82 8.96 2.69
C ILE A 200 -10.69 9.33 3.65
N ILE A 201 -10.93 10.27 4.56
CA ILE A 201 -9.92 10.80 5.47
C ILE A 201 -9.96 9.99 6.79
N PRO A 202 -8.79 9.67 7.39
CA PRO A 202 -8.80 9.01 8.69
C PRO A 202 -9.52 9.87 9.74
N PRO A 203 -10.24 9.23 10.68
CA PRO A 203 -10.83 9.92 11.82
C PRO A 203 -9.72 10.31 12.82
N THR A 204 -8.87 11.28 12.46
CA THR A 204 -7.87 11.87 13.34
C THR A 204 -8.33 13.25 13.78
N SER A 205 -8.47 13.45 15.09
CA SER A 205 -8.83 14.75 15.68
C SER A 205 -7.68 15.77 15.71
N LEU A 206 -6.45 15.35 15.39
CA LEU A 206 -5.25 16.18 15.51
C LEU A 206 -5.27 17.38 14.56
N VAL A 207 -5.73 17.19 13.33
CA VAL A 207 -5.77 18.23 12.31
C VAL A 207 -7.00 18.04 11.43
N VAL A 208 -7.87 19.06 11.38
CA VAL A 208 -8.98 19.07 10.41
C VAL A 208 -8.44 19.49 9.04
N PRO A 209 -8.65 18.70 7.98
CA PRO A 209 -8.25 19.03 6.62
C PRO A 209 -8.83 20.36 6.13
N LEU A 210 -8.08 21.10 5.30
CA LEU A 210 -8.52 22.38 4.74
C LEU A 210 -9.83 22.25 3.94
N LEU A 211 -9.98 21.16 3.17
CA LEU A 211 -11.22 20.87 2.42
C LEU A 211 -12.42 20.68 3.35
N GLY A 212 -12.23 19.99 4.48
CA GLY A 212 -13.29 19.82 5.49
C GLY A 212 -13.71 21.16 6.10
N LYS A 213 -12.74 22.03 6.43
CA LYS A 213 -13.02 23.40 6.91
C LYS A 213 -13.84 24.20 5.90
N TYR A 214 -13.49 24.10 4.61
CA TYR A 214 -14.21 24.77 3.54
C TYR A 214 -15.67 24.30 3.40
N LEU A 215 -15.88 22.98 3.40
CA LEU A 215 -17.23 22.40 3.30
C LEU A 215 -18.10 22.74 4.51
N ILE A 216 -17.53 22.73 5.72
CA ILE A 216 -18.23 23.15 6.94
C ILE A 216 -18.65 24.63 6.85
N PHE A 217 -17.74 25.50 6.40
CA PHE A 217 -18.05 26.90 6.18
C PHE A 217 -19.18 27.10 5.16
N ALA A 218 -19.16 26.36 4.04
CA ALA A 218 -20.20 26.40 3.02
C ALA A 218 -21.57 25.91 3.56
N MET A 219 -21.59 24.82 4.35
CA MET A 219 -22.81 24.33 4.99
C MET A 219 -23.42 25.38 5.93
N ILE A 220 -22.60 26.03 6.76
CA ILE A 220 -23.05 27.11 7.66
C ILE A 220 -23.67 28.27 6.85
N LEU A 221 -23.01 28.70 5.78
CA LEU A 221 -23.54 29.76 4.92
C LEU A 221 -24.89 29.39 4.30
N VAL A 222 -25.04 28.18 3.76
CA VAL A 222 -26.32 27.75 3.15
C VAL A 222 -27.43 27.63 4.20
N SER A 223 -27.12 27.11 5.40
CA SER A 223 -28.08 27.04 6.49
C SER A 223 -28.59 28.42 6.90
N ILE A 224 -27.70 29.38 7.15
CA ILE A 224 -28.09 30.77 7.49
C ILE A 224 -29.02 31.35 6.41
N ARG A 225 -28.77 31.00 5.15
CA ARG A 225 -29.53 31.56 4.02
C ARG A 225 -30.91 30.95 3.88
N LEU A 226 -31.06 29.65 4.15
CA LEU A 226 -32.37 29.01 4.30
C LEU A 226 -33.17 29.66 5.44
N PHE A 227 -32.55 29.90 6.59
CA PHE A 227 -33.18 30.60 7.72
C PHE A 227 -33.69 31.99 7.34
N THR A 228 -32.97 32.74 6.49
CA THR A 228 -33.45 34.05 6.02
C THR A 228 -34.49 33.98 4.90
N THR A 229 -34.43 32.96 4.04
CA THR A 229 -35.27 32.90 2.81
C THR A 229 -36.67 32.37 3.10
N ILE A 230 -36.81 31.42 4.03
CA ILE A 230 -38.11 30.78 4.35
C ILE A 230 -39.14 31.79 4.89
N PRO A 231 -38.82 32.63 5.90
CA PRO A 231 -39.80 33.61 6.41
C PRO A 231 -40.17 34.68 5.37
N VAL A 232 -39.22 35.09 4.54
CA VAL A 232 -39.45 36.08 3.47
C VAL A 232 -40.38 35.51 2.40
N TYR A 233 -40.18 34.25 2.01
CA TYR A 233 -41.06 33.56 1.08
C TYR A 233 -42.47 33.34 1.66
N GLU A 234 -42.56 32.95 2.92
CA GLU A 234 -43.84 32.81 3.63
C GLU A 234 -44.58 34.16 3.70
N ALA A 235 -43.92 35.24 4.09
CA ALA A 235 -44.51 36.57 4.10
C ALA A 235 -44.99 37.02 2.70
N ALA A 236 -44.17 36.79 1.66
CA ALA A 236 -44.53 37.14 0.28
C ALA A 236 -45.76 36.35 -0.24
N THR A 237 -45.87 35.06 0.11
CA THR A 237 -47.01 34.24 -0.30
C THR A 237 -48.29 34.57 0.48
N VAL A 238 -48.19 34.91 1.76
CA VAL A 238 -49.32 35.37 2.59
C VAL A 238 -49.88 36.71 2.07
N HIS A 239 -49.02 37.69 1.78
CA HIS A 239 -49.45 38.99 1.24
C HIS A 239 -50.01 38.92 -0.19
N ARG A 240 -49.77 37.84 -0.94
CA ARG A 240 -50.35 37.62 -2.28
C ARG A 240 -51.73 36.96 -2.25
N LYS A 241 -52.19 36.45 -1.09
CA LYS A 241 -53.52 35.83 -0.90
C LYS A 241 -54.65 36.71 -0.29
N PRO A 242 -54.70 38.07 -0.39
CA PRO A 242 -55.78 38.83 0.24
C PRO A 242 -57.12 38.87 -0.54
N GLN A 243 -57.24 38.25 -1.72
CA GLN A 243 -58.42 38.43 -2.58
C GLN A 243 -59.39 37.24 -2.72
N TYR A 244 -59.12 36.08 -2.13
CA TYR A 244 -60.01 34.90 -2.29
C TYR A 244 -61.14 34.81 -1.26
N TYR A 245 -61.18 35.66 -0.23
CA TYR A 245 -62.22 35.65 0.80
C TYR A 245 -63.19 36.85 0.74
N ALA A 246 -63.06 37.74 -0.24
CA ALA A 246 -63.85 38.99 -0.31
C ALA A 246 -65.01 39.00 -1.33
N THR A 247 -65.33 37.85 -1.93
CA THR A 247 -66.49 37.72 -2.83
C THR A 247 -67.19 36.39 -2.58
N PHE A 248 -68.02 36.36 -1.53
CA PHE A 248 -69.23 35.55 -1.53
C PHE A 248 -70.39 36.50 -1.21
N PRO A 249 -71.38 36.65 -2.10
CA PRO A 249 -72.62 37.37 -1.81
C PRO A 249 -73.46 36.65 -0.75
#